data_AF-A0A0Q6NAR5-F1
#
_entry.id   AF-A0A0Q6NAR5-F1
#
_cell.length_a   1.000
_cell.length_b   1.000
_cell.length_c   1.000
_cell.angle_alpha   90.00
_cell.angle_beta   90.00
_cell.angle_gamma   90.00
#
_symmetry.space_group_name_H-M   'P 1'
#
loop_
_entity.id
_entity.type
_entity.pdbx_description
1 polymer ?
#
loop_
_entity_poly.entity_id
_entity_poly.type
_entity_poly.pdbx_seq_one_letter_code
_entity_poly.pdbx_strand_id
1 'polypeptide(L)'
;MLATARHIYSGAATAPAPTFNPNYRYLRVVVGGQTVYMVLGYIDQRPEGAVEVWYSNAGEVVRLLDGRLVGTTGLTTDWREVRFSRLPAWAEAANASQPKTFGRERDMMPGYRFGIRDEIVQTPIAVPQQAAVAGTAAASLRWYEERSVSRPSSASLPPARFGVSQAGGTPRVVYSEQCISNDLCMSFEQWTPSPPAPVAAASAGT
;
A
#
# COMPACT_ATOMS: atom_id res chain seq x y z
N MET A 1 1.28 -26.58 10.34
CA MET A 1 1.29 -26.47 8.87
C MET A 1 1.82 -25.09 8.48
N LEU A 2 3.15 -24.97 8.36
CA LEU A 2 3.87 -23.74 8.00
C LEU A 2 4.44 -23.95 6.58
N ALA A 3 3.84 -23.35 5.55
CA ALA A 3 4.49 -23.14 4.23
C ALA A 3 3.57 -22.40 3.25
N THR A 4 3.37 -21.08 3.39
CA THR A 4 2.90 -20.23 2.28
C THR A 4 3.37 -18.80 2.51
N ALA A 5 4.63 -18.55 2.16
CA ALA A 5 5.18 -17.22 1.90
C ALA A 5 6.22 -17.36 0.77
N ARG A 6 5.86 -18.08 -0.29
CA ARG A 6 6.84 -18.61 -1.25
C ARG A 6 7.17 -17.66 -2.40
N HIS A 7 6.48 -16.53 -2.59
CA HIS A 7 6.74 -15.65 -3.74
C HIS A 7 7.18 -14.22 -3.39
N ILE A 8 6.91 -13.74 -2.17
CA ILE A 8 7.46 -12.47 -1.67
C ILE A 8 8.94 -12.61 -1.24
N TYR A 9 9.43 -13.85 -1.11
CA TYR A 9 10.78 -14.15 -0.61
C TYR A 9 11.63 -14.97 -1.57
N SER A 10 11.05 -15.54 -2.64
CA SER A 10 11.83 -16.28 -3.64
C SER A 10 12.28 -15.31 -4.70
N GLY A 11 13.54 -14.87 -4.64
CA GLY A 11 14.21 -13.99 -5.62
C GLY A 11 14.29 -14.57 -7.03
N ALA A 12 13.15 -14.87 -7.64
CA ALA A 12 13.04 -15.21 -9.04
C ALA A 12 13.21 -13.93 -9.88
N ALA A 13 14.02 -14.07 -10.94
CA ALA A 13 14.34 -13.04 -11.91
C ALA A 13 13.09 -12.29 -12.42
N THR A 14 13.29 -11.04 -12.81
CA THR A 14 12.29 -10.12 -13.37
C THR A 14 11.41 -10.81 -14.41
N ALA A 15 10.25 -11.31 -13.97
CA ALA A 15 9.26 -11.85 -14.89
C ALA A 15 8.77 -10.71 -15.80
N PRO A 16 8.52 -10.98 -17.10
CA PRO A 16 7.87 -9.99 -17.96
C PRO A 16 6.57 -9.54 -17.32
N ALA A 17 6.26 -8.24 -17.44
CA ALA A 17 5.03 -7.68 -16.88
C ALA A 17 3.83 -8.52 -17.35
N PRO A 18 2.94 -8.94 -16.44
CA PRO A 18 1.83 -9.81 -16.81
C PRO A 18 0.90 -9.08 -17.79
N THR A 19 0.24 -9.82 -18.67
CA THR A 19 -0.83 -9.26 -19.49
C THR A 19 -1.98 -8.83 -18.58
N PHE A 20 -2.20 -7.53 -18.47
CA PHE A 20 -3.27 -6.98 -17.65
C PHE A 20 -4.59 -6.95 -18.41
N ASN A 21 -5.66 -7.40 -17.77
CA ASN A 21 -7.01 -7.27 -18.28
C ASN A 21 -7.57 -5.90 -17.84
N PRO A 22 -7.94 -5.02 -18.78
CA PRO A 22 -8.33 -3.64 -18.47
C PRO A 22 -9.62 -3.52 -17.65
N ASN A 23 -10.39 -4.60 -17.50
CA ASN A 23 -11.59 -4.61 -16.67
C ASN A 23 -11.32 -4.72 -15.16
N TYR A 24 -10.06 -4.95 -14.77
CA TYR A 24 -9.67 -5.05 -13.36
C TYR A 24 -8.82 -3.87 -12.91
N ARG A 25 -8.85 -3.62 -11.59
CA ARG A 25 -7.95 -2.68 -10.92
C ARG A 25 -6.76 -3.45 -10.35
N TYR A 26 -5.57 -2.88 -10.50
CA TYR A 26 -4.32 -3.50 -10.08
C TYR A 26 -3.59 -2.64 -9.05
N LEU A 27 -2.87 -3.33 -8.16
CA LEU A 27 -1.96 -2.73 -7.21
C LEU A 27 -0.56 -3.29 -7.47
N ARG A 28 0.39 -2.42 -7.77
CA ARG A 28 1.80 -2.78 -7.84
C ARG A 28 2.36 -2.74 -6.43
N VAL A 29 2.94 -3.85 -5.99
CA VAL A 29 3.55 -4.00 -4.67
C VAL A 29 5.05 -4.26 -4.84
N VAL A 30 5.89 -3.48 -4.15
CA VAL A 30 7.33 -3.75 -4.08
C VAL A 30 7.70 -4.15 -2.68
N VAL A 31 8.40 -5.29 -2.53
CA VAL A 31 8.80 -5.86 -1.25
C VAL A 31 10.10 -6.63 -1.42
N GLY A 32 11.11 -6.36 -0.60
CA GLY A 32 12.41 -7.04 -0.69
C GLY A 32 13.08 -6.95 -2.07
N GLY A 33 12.84 -5.86 -2.81
CA GLY A 33 13.32 -5.69 -4.19
C GLY A 33 12.52 -6.43 -5.27
N GLN A 34 11.51 -7.21 -4.88
CA GLN A 34 10.63 -7.92 -5.80
C GLN A 34 9.39 -7.08 -6.09
N THR A 35 8.89 -7.15 -7.33
CA THR A 35 7.62 -6.55 -7.72
C THR A 35 6.56 -7.63 -7.88
N VAL A 36 5.43 -7.45 -7.20
CA VAL A 36 4.23 -8.29 -7.30
C VAL A 36 3.08 -7.41 -7.76
N TYR A 37 2.21 -7.94 -8.63
CA TYR A 37 0.96 -7.27 -9.00
C TYR A 37 -0.21 -8.01 -8.36
N MET A 38 -1.05 -7.25 -7.66
CA MET A 38 -2.25 -7.75 -7.01
C MET A 38 -3.49 -7.20 -7.71
N VAL A 39 -4.60 -7.93 -7.62
CA VAL A 39 -5.89 -7.57 -8.20
C VAL A 39 -6.86 -7.16 -7.10
N LEU A 40 -7.62 -6.09 -7.32
CA LEU A 40 -8.70 -5.71 -6.41
C LEU A 40 -9.78 -6.80 -6.44
N GLY A 41 -10.03 -7.45 -5.31
CA GLY A 41 -11.12 -8.41 -5.18
C GLY A 41 -12.45 -7.70 -4.88
N TYR A 42 -12.46 -6.93 -3.80
CA TYR A 42 -13.66 -6.21 -3.36
C TYR A 42 -13.31 -5.04 -2.44
N ILE A 43 -14.33 -4.25 -2.11
CA ILE A 43 -14.26 -3.15 -1.15
C ILE A 43 -15.11 -3.54 0.07
N ASP A 44 -14.49 -3.59 1.24
CA ASP A 44 -15.11 -3.81 2.54
C ASP A 44 -15.46 -2.45 3.17
N GLN A 45 -16.69 -2.27 3.67
CA GLN A 45 -17.12 -1.00 4.26
C GLN A 45 -16.95 -1.05 5.77
N ARG A 46 -16.18 -0.12 6.32
CA ARG A 46 -15.97 0.05 7.77
C ARG A 46 -16.40 1.43 8.23
N PRO A 47 -16.65 1.62 9.54
CA PRO A 47 -16.94 2.95 10.09
C PRO A 47 -15.88 3.99 9.74
N GLU A 48 -14.62 3.59 9.61
CA GLU A 48 -13.51 4.47 9.26
C GLU A 48 -13.40 4.77 7.76
N GLY A 49 -14.05 3.98 6.90
CA GLY A 49 -14.02 4.16 5.44
C GLY A 49 -14.01 2.85 4.65
N ALA A 50 -13.90 3.01 3.33
CA ALA A 50 -13.81 1.91 2.37
C ALA A 50 -12.42 1.26 2.41
N VAL A 51 -12.37 -0.05 2.67
CA VAL A 51 -11.15 -0.85 2.67
C VAL A 51 -11.06 -1.65 1.38
N GLU A 52 -10.03 -1.36 0.59
CA GLU A 52 -9.70 -2.11 -0.62
C GLU A 52 -9.00 -3.43 -0.25
N VAL A 53 -9.52 -4.55 -0.73
CA VAL A 53 -8.96 -5.89 -0.48
C VAL A 53 -8.33 -6.43 -1.75
N TRP A 54 -7.00 -6.58 -1.72
CA TRP A 54 -6.16 -6.94 -2.85
C TRP A 54 -5.62 -8.36 -2.71
N TYR A 55 -5.61 -9.11 -3.81
CA TYR A 55 -5.16 -10.52 -3.85
C TYR A 55 -3.96 -10.67 -4.79
N SER A 56 -2.93 -11.37 -4.34
CA SER A 56 -1.86 -11.85 -5.20
C SER A 56 -2.28 -13.11 -5.97
N ASN A 57 -1.46 -13.54 -6.93
CA ASN A 57 -1.63 -14.83 -7.60
C ASN A 57 -1.23 -16.04 -6.73
N ALA A 58 -0.53 -15.84 -5.62
CA ALA A 58 -0.09 -16.89 -4.70
C ALA A 58 -0.93 -16.97 -3.40
N GLY A 59 -2.01 -16.16 -3.32
CA GLY A 59 -2.99 -16.22 -2.23
C GLY A 59 -2.71 -15.27 -1.06
N GLU A 60 -1.68 -14.42 -1.16
CA GLU A 60 -1.48 -13.34 -0.19
C GLU A 60 -2.54 -12.25 -0.35
N VAL A 61 -2.95 -11.65 0.77
CA VAL A 61 -3.96 -10.59 0.81
C VAL A 61 -3.38 -9.34 1.45
N VAL A 62 -3.66 -8.18 0.86
CA VAL A 62 -3.35 -6.85 1.39
C VAL A 62 -4.64 -6.05 1.51
N ARG A 63 -4.82 -5.35 2.62
CA ARG A 63 -5.99 -4.50 2.87
C ARG A 63 -5.54 -3.07 3.07
N LEU A 64 -6.07 -2.15 2.27
CA LEU A 64 -5.72 -0.73 2.31
C LEU A 64 -6.96 0.12 2.62
N LEU A 65 -6.86 1.02 3.59
CA LEU A 65 -7.84 2.08 3.86
C LEU A 65 -7.21 3.41 3.44
N ASP A 66 -7.68 3.99 2.34
CA ASP A 66 -7.10 5.21 1.75
C ASP A 66 -5.57 5.15 1.66
N GLY A 67 -5.05 4.04 1.14
CA GLY A 67 -3.62 3.77 0.99
C GLY A 67 -2.87 3.37 2.26
N ARG A 68 -3.49 3.42 3.45
CA ARG A 68 -2.90 2.94 4.70
C ARG A 68 -3.11 1.44 4.87
N LEU A 69 -2.06 0.73 5.29
CA LEU A 69 -2.13 -0.70 5.52
C LEU A 69 -2.99 -0.98 6.76
N VAL A 70 -4.06 -1.74 6.58
CA VAL A 70 -4.99 -2.12 7.66
C VAL A 70 -5.10 -3.63 7.87
N GLY A 71 -4.39 -4.42 7.08
CA GLY A 71 -4.22 -5.83 7.33
C GLY A 71 -3.55 -6.57 6.20
N THR A 72 -2.98 -7.72 6.52
CA THR A 72 -2.41 -8.66 5.56
C THR A 72 -2.75 -10.10 5.91
N THR A 73 -2.61 -11.00 4.95
CA THR A 73 -2.75 -12.44 5.18
C THR A 73 -1.79 -13.19 4.28
N GLY A 74 -1.04 -14.13 4.86
CA GLY A 74 -0.11 -14.99 4.10
C GLY A 74 1.31 -14.43 4.02
N LEU A 75 1.64 -13.40 4.81
CA LEU A 75 3.01 -12.92 4.95
C LEU A 75 3.72 -13.60 6.12
N THR A 76 5.05 -13.44 6.21
CA THR A 76 5.83 -13.94 7.36
C THR A 76 5.45 -13.23 8.66
N THR A 77 5.01 -11.97 8.56
CA THR A 77 4.38 -11.22 9.63
C THR A 77 3.12 -10.58 9.05
N ASP A 78 2.00 -10.80 9.71
CA ASP A 78 0.70 -10.27 9.30
C ASP A 78 0.17 -9.26 10.32
N TRP A 79 -0.36 -8.14 9.83
CA TRP A 79 -1.29 -7.32 10.60
C TRP A 79 -2.68 -7.91 10.47
N ARG A 80 -3.26 -8.33 11.59
CA ARG A 80 -4.54 -9.03 11.62
C ARG A 80 -5.70 -8.07 11.65
N GLU A 81 -5.55 -7.05 12.47
CA GLU A 81 -6.52 -6.00 12.64
C GLU A 81 -5.80 -4.68 12.90
N VAL A 82 -6.34 -3.61 12.34
CA VAL A 82 -5.89 -2.25 12.56
C VAL A 82 -7.12 -1.38 12.73
N ARG A 83 -7.10 -0.56 13.78
CA ARG A 83 -8.15 0.41 14.09
C ARG A 83 -7.51 1.77 14.26
N PHE A 84 -8.17 2.81 13.78
CA PHE A 84 -7.69 4.18 13.93
C PHE A 84 -8.56 4.98 14.89
N SER A 85 -7.95 5.94 15.57
CA SER A 85 -8.66 6.94 16.37
C SER A 85 -8.28 8.34 15.90
N ARG A 86 -9.28 9.15 15.57
CA ARG A 86 -9.11 10.52 15.06
C ARG A 86 -8.26 10.59 13.77
N LEU A 87 -8.45 9.63 12.86
CA LEU A 87 -7.76 9.60 11.58
C LEU A 87 -8.16 10.83 10.74
N PRO A 88 -7.21 11.69 10.32
CA PRO A 88 -7.54 12.82 9.47
C PRO A 88 -7.83 12.34 8.04
N ALA A 89 -8.84 12.94 7.41
CA ALA A 89 -9.04 12.78 5.98
C ALA A 89 -7.86 13.40 5.21
N TRP A 90 -7.48 12.81 4.08
CA TRP A 90 -6.39 13.35 3.25
C TRP A 90 -6.67 14.78 2.73
N ALA A 91 -7.94 15.16 2.60
CA ALA A 91 -8.34 16.52 2.27
C ALA A 91 -7.98 17.53 3.37
N GLU A 92 -8.08 17.15 4.64
CA GLU A 92 -7.66 18.00 5.76
C GLU A 92 -6.15 18.13 5.84
N ALA A 93 -5.42 17.05 5.50
CA ALA A 93 -3.96 17.06 5.40
C ALA A 93 -3.47 17.97 4.27
N ALA A 94 -4.16 17.97 3.12
CA ALA A 94 -3.83 18.80 1.96
C ALA A 94 -3.87 20.31 2.22
N ASN A 95 -4.67 20.75 3.19
CA ASN A 95 -4.86 22.16 3.50
C ASN A 95 -4.11 22.61 4.76
N ALA A 96 -3.39 21.70 5.42
CA ALA A 96 -2.74 21.99 6.70
C ALA A 96 -1.24 22.20 6.55
N SER A 97 -0.76 23.35 7.03
CA SER A 97 0.67 23.62 7.21
C SER A 97 1.25 22.99 8.49
N GLN A 98 0.39 22.39 9.32
CA GLN A 98 0.74 21.87 10.65
C GLN A 98 0.66 20.35 10.70
N PRO A 99 1.53 19.68 11.49
CA PRO A 99 1.44 18.25 11.74
C PRO A 99 0.06 17.82 12.23
N LYS A 100 -0.38 16.62 11.85
CA LYS A 100 -1.61 15.98 12.34
C LYS A 100 -1.27 14.77 13.19
N THR A 101 -1.96 14.61 14.32
CA THR A 101 -1.74 13.49 15.23
C THR A 101 -2.98 12.62 15.32
N PHE A 102 -2.79 11.31 15.25
CA PHE A 102 -3.85 10.32 15.40
C PHE A 102 -3.32 9.03 16.03
N GLY A 103 -4.21 8.17 16.51
CA GLY A 103 -3.84 6.89 17.10
C GLY A 103 -4.10 5.73 16.15
N ARG A 104 -3.26 4.70 16.21
CA ARG A 104 -3.48 3.40 15.57
C ARG A 104 -3.34 2.30 16.61
N GLU A 105 -4.28 1.38 16.67
CA GLU A 105 -4.15 0.13 17.41
C GLU A 105 -4.05 -1.02 16.40
N ARG A 106 -3.10 -1.93 16.60
CA ARG A 106 -2.87 -3.04 15.66
C ARG A 106 -2.50 -4.35 16.36
N ASP A 107 -2.94 -5.44 15.76
CA ASP A 107 -2.65 -6.81 16.17
C ASP A 107 -1.76 -7.50 15.14
N MET A 108 -0.79 -8.28 15.62
CA MET A 108 0.25 -8.89 14.78
C MET A 108 0.40 -10.40 15.00
N MET A 109 0.72 -11.12 13.93
CA MET A 109 1.18 -12.51 13.96
C MET A 109 2.42 -12.67 13.08
N PRO A 110 3.30 -13.68 13.30
CA PRO A 110 3.29 -14.68 14.36
C PRO A 110 3.69 -14.10 15.73
N GLY A 111 3.55 -14.90 16.79
CA GLY A 111 3.83 -14.48 18.16
C GLY A 111 2.69 -13.73 18.86
N TYR A 112 1.52 -13.65 18.21
CA TYR A 112 0.24 -13.19 18.75
C TYR A 112 0.40 -11.96 19.68
N ARG A 113 0.78 -10.82 19.09
CA ARG A 113 0.93 -9.54 19.82
C ARG A 113 -0.33 -8.70 19.62
N PHE A 114 -1.00 -8.36 20.72
CA PHE A 114 -2.29 -7.69 20.73
C PHE A 114 -2.19 -6.26 21.22
N GLY A 115 -3.02 -5.39 20.66
CA GLY A 115 -3.23 -4.05 21.16
C GLY A 115 -1.97 -3.20 21.14
N ILE A 116 -1.10 -3.37 20.13
CA ILE A 116 0.03 -2.47 19.95
C ILE A 116 -0.53 -1.10 19.62
N ARG A 117 -0.21 -0.11 20.45
CA ARG A 117 -0.72 1.26 20.30
C ARG A 117 0.36 2.15 19.74
N ASP A 118 0.05 2.79 18.63
CA ASP A 118 0.89 3.76 17.98
C ASP A 118 0.29 5.16 18.14
N GLU A 119 1.11 6.10 18.56
CA GLU A 119 0.84 7.53 18.35
C GLU A 119 1.55 7.95 17.08
N ILE A 120 0.78 8.47 16.11
CA ILE A 120 1.27 8.79 14.77
C ILE A 120 1.22 10.29 14.57
N VAL A 121 2.33 10.86 14.11
CA VAL A 121 2.43 12.23 13.63
C VAL A 121 2.61 12.21 12.11
N GLN A 122 1.68 12.81 11.41
CA GLN A 122 1.69 13.02 9.97
C GLN A 122 2.20 14.42 9.64
N THR A 123 3.19 14.52 8.76
CA THR A 123 3.76 15.79 8.31
C THR A 123 3.93 15.83 6.79
N PRO A 124 3.71 16.99 6.14
CA PRO A 124 4.09 17.16 4.73
C PRO A 124 5.62 17.11 4.59
N ILE A 125 6.10 16.52 3.50
CA ILE A 125 7.53 16.43 3.18
C ILE A 125 7.77 16.78 1.70
N ALA A 126 9.03 17.04 1.36
CA ALA A 126 9.46 17.07 -0.04
C ALA A 126 9.40 15.67 -0.67
N VAL A 127 9.51 15.59 -2.00
CA VAL A 127 9.57 14.30 -2.72
C VAL A 127 10.72 13.44 -2.15
N PRO A 128 10.44 12.22 -1.68
CA PRO A 128 11.48 11.34 -1.16
C PRO A 128 12.46 10.91 -2.27
N GLN A 129 13.75 10.91 -1.97
CA GLN A 129 14.79 10.52 -2.94
C GLN A 129 14.72 9.04 -3.37
N GLN A 130 14.18 8.18 -2.52
CA GLN A 130 14.21 6.71 -2.68
C GLN A 130 12.81 6.08 -2.81
N ALA A 131 11.81 6.83 -3.27
CA ALA A 131 10.47 6.28 -3.46
C ALA A 131 10.43 5.37 -4.71
N ALA A 132 9.87 4.17 -4.58
CA ALA A 132 9.76 3.18 -5.65
C ALA A 132 8.58 3.42 -6.63
N VAL A 133 8.18 4.68 -6.80
CA VAL A 133 7.07 5.09 -7.69
C VAL A 133 7.47 4.82 -9.14
N ALA A 134 6.59 4.14 -9.90
CA ALA A 134 6.89 3.77 -11.29
C ALA A 134 5.82 4.21 -12.28
N GLY A 135 4.54 4.15 -11.91
CA GLY A 135 3.40 4.45 -12.79
C GLY A 135 2.99 5.92 -12.80
N THR A 136 3.33 6.68 -11.75
CA THR A 136 3.05 8.12 -11.67
C THR A 136 4.32 8.94 -11.45
N ALA A 137 4.40 10.14 -12.01
CA ALA A 137 5.52 11.05 -11.73
C ALA A 137 5.51 11.47 -10.25
N ALA A 138 6.54 11.09 -9.49
CA ALA A 138 6.65 11.41 -8.06
C ALA A 138 6.51 12.91 -7.77
N ALA A 139 7.01 13.77 -8.67
CA ALA A 139 6.93 15.22 -8.55
C ALA A 139 5.51 15.80 -8.69
N SER A 140 4.56 15.04 -9.26
CA SER A 140 3.16 15.46 -9.39
C SER A 140 2.32 15.22 -8.12
N LEU A 141 2.92 14.59 -7.10
CA LEU A 141 2.23 14.18 -5.87
C LEU A 141 2.57 15.11 -4.72
N ARG A 142 1.60 15.30 -3.82
CA ARG A 142 1.88 15.86 -2.49
C ARG A 142 2.33 14.72 -1.59
N TRP A 143 3.45 14.92 -0.90
CA TRP A 143 4.07 13.89 -0.08
C TRP A 143 3.87 14.12 1.41
N TYR A 144 3.56 13.04 2.11
CA TYR A 144 3.43 13.03 3.57
C TYR A 144 4.26 11.90 4.14
N GLU A 145 4.77 12.13 5.34
CA GLU A 145 5.41 11.11 6.18
C GLU A 145 4.58 10.91 7.44
N GLU A 146 4.36 9.66 7.83
CA GLU A 146 3.75 9.28 9.09
C GLU A 146 4.81 8.60 9.97
N ARG A 147 5.15 9.25 11.09
CA ARG A 147 6.07 8.72 12.10
C ARG A 147 5.28 8.18 13.27
N SER A 148 5.53 6.93 13.64
CA SER A 148 4.86 6.27 14.76
C SER A 148 5.80 6.09 15.95
N VAL A 149 5.31 6.36 17.15
CA VAL A 149 5.89 5.87 18.41
C VAL A 149 4.95 4.83 18.99
N SER A 150 5.43 3.60 19.18
CA SER A 150 4.61 2.48 19.64
C SER A 150 4.73 2.22 21.14
N ARG A 151 3.73 1.55 21.69
CA ARG A 151 3.74 0.91 23.00
C ARG A 151 3.44 -0.59 22.81
N PRO A 152 4.39 -1.48 23.14
CA PRO A 152 5.75 -1.22 23.62
C PRO A 152 6.62 -0.53 22.56
N SER A 153 7.65 0.21 22.98
CA SER A 153 8.53 0.98 22.07
C SER A 153 9.28 0.11 21.07
N SER A 154 9.58 -1.14 21.43
CA SER A 154 10.18 -2.14 20.55
C SER A 154 9.32 -2.53 19.34
N ALA A 155 8.03 -2.18 19.36
CA ALA A 155 7.12 -2.38 18.23
C ALA A 155 7.08 -1.19 17.26
N SER A 156 7.82 -0.11 17.54
CA SER A 156 7.88 1.07 16.66
C SER A 156 8.38 0.67 15.28
N LEU A 157 7.80 1.31 14.27
CA LEU A 157 8.07 1.04 12.88
C LEU A 157 8.89 2.17 12.26
N PRO A 158 9.60 1.89 11.15
CA PRO A 158 10.12 2.93 10.29
C PRO A 158 9.00 3.87 9.79
N PRO A 159 9.33 5.12 9.44
CA PRO A 159 8.35 6.07 8.92
C PRO A 159 7.65 5.54 7.66
N ALA A 160 6.34 5.72 7.60
CA ALA A 160 5.57 5.48 6.39
C ALA A 160 5.51 6.73 5.52
N ARG A 161 5.43 6.59 4.20
CA ARG A 161 5.37 7.69 3.25
C ARG A 161 4.18 7.53 2.30
N PHE A 162 3.56 8.64 1.92
CA PHE A 162 2.35 8.64 1.10
C PHE A 162 2.46 9.70 0.00
N GLY A 163 2.25 9.27 -1.24
CA GLY A 163 2.09 10.14 -2.39
C GLY A 163 0.61 10.34 -2.70
N VAL A 164 0.13 11.56 -2.52
CA VAL A 164 -1.28 11.94 -2.67
C VAL A 164 -1.48 12.75 -3.94
N SER A 165 -2.29 12.23 -4.86
CA SER A 165 -2.73 12.96 -6.04
C SER A 165 -3.85 13.92 -5.66
N GLN A 166 -3.75 15.15 -6.17
CA GLN A 166 -4.80 16.17 -6.07
C GLN A 166 -5.65 16.25 -7.36
N ALA A 167 -5.35 15.41 -8.36
CA ALA A 167 -6.04 15.44 -9.64
C ALA A 167 -7.50 15.01 -9.47
N GLY A 168 -8.44 15.74 -10.06
CA GLY A 168 -9.87 15.40 -9.99
C GLY A 168 -10.59 15.91 -8.73
N GLY A 169 -10.02 16.88 -8.00
CA GLY A 169 -10.69 17.64 -6.95
C GLY A 169 -10.76 16.95 -5.57
N THR A 170 -10.80 15.62 -5.53
CA THR A 170 -10.73 14.84 -4.28
C THR A 170 -9.33 14.23 -4.11
N PRO A 171 -8.61 14.56 -3.01
CA PRO A 171 -7.31 13.97 -2.74
C PRO A 171 -7.37 12.45 -2.60
N ARG A 172 -6.51 11.74 -3.34
CA ARG A 172 -6.40 10.28 -3.27
C ARG A 172 -4.96 9.83 -3.11
N VAL A 173 -4.73 8.82 -2.29
CA VAL A 173 -3.42 8.17 -2.22
C VAL A 173 -3.23 7.32 -3.47
N VAL A 174 -2.16 7.58 -4.21
CA VAL A 174 -1.77 6.78 -5.38
C VAL A 174 -0.56 5.91 -5.09
N TYR A 175 0.26 6.32 -4.11
CA TYR A 175 1.44 5.60 -3.65
C TYR A 175 1.50 5.62 -2.13
N SER A 176 1.86 4.50 -1.50
CA SER A 176 2.31 4.47 -0.12
C SER A 176 3.48 3.53 0.08
N GLU A 177 4.30 3.79 1.08
CA GLU A 177 5.41 2.95 1.53
C GLU A 177 5.30 2.79 3.04
N GLN A 178 5.16 1.56 3.50
CA GLN A 178 4.80 1.25 4.88
C GLN A 178 5.48 -0.04 5.32
N CYS A 179 5.85 -0.10 6.60
CA CYS A 179 6.47 -1.28 7.18
C CYS A 179 5.49 -2.02 8.09
N ILE A 180 5.43 -3.34 7.97
CA ILE A 180 4.67 -4.22 8.88
C ILE A 180 5.47 -4.47 10.16
N SER A 181 6.78 -4.60 10.00
CA SER A 181 7.80 -4.77 11.04
C SER A 181 9.06 -4.01 10.61
N ASN A 182 10.04 -3.90 11.50
CA ASN A 182 11.31 -3.22 11.18
C ASN A 182 12.05 -3.83 9.97
N ASP A 183 11.87 -5.13 9.73
CA ASP A 183 12.55 -5.85 8.64
C ASP A 183 11.66 -6.11 7.41
N LEU A 184 10.39 -5.65 7.42
CA LEU A 184 9.45 -5.89 6.33
C LEU A 184 8.72 -4.61 5.95
N CYS A 185 9.24 -3.95 4.92
CA CYS A 185 8.66 -2.77 4.30
C CYS A 185 8.17 -3.07 2.90
N MET A 186 7.06 -2.45 2.53
CA MET A 186 6.44 -2.61 1.23
C MET A 186 6.00 -1.25 0.69
N SER A 187 6.08 -1.08 -0.63
CA SER A 187 5.40 0.01 -1.32
C SER A 187 4.17 -0.50 -2.07
N PHE A 188 3.16 0.33 -2.16
CA PHE A 188 1.89 0.07 -2.83
C PHE A 188 1.62 1.21 -3.79
N GLU A 189 1.39 0.90 -5.06
CA GLU A 189 1.08 1.89 -6.08
C GLU A 189 -0.16 1.44 -6.87
N GLN A 190 -1.18 2.29 -6.96
CA GLN A 190 -2.31 2.02 -7.84
C GLN A 190 -1.79 1.95 -9.29
N TRP A 191 -1.96 0.78 -9.92
CA TRP A 191 -1.33 0.49 -11.19
C TRP A 191 -2.34 0.60 -12.32
N THR A 192 -2.09 1.53 -13.24
CA THR A 192 -2.79 1.62 -14.52
C THR A 192 -1.92 0.99 -15.59
N PRO A 193 -2.24 -0.22 -16.06
CA PRO A 193 -1.47 -0.84 -17.14
C PRO A 193 -1.56 -0.02 -18.41
N SER A 194 -0.47 0.04 -19.19
CA SER A 194 -0.53 0.60 -20.53
C SER A 194 -1.56 -0.18 -21.37
N PRO A 195 -2.37 0.49 -22.21
CA PRO A 195 -3.28 -0.20 -23.10
C PRO A 195 -2.50 -1.23 -23.93
N PRO A 196 -3.05 -2.44 -24.17
CA PRO A 196 -2.43 -3.36 -25.11
C PRO A 196 -2.26 -2.67 -26.47
N ALA A 197 -1.15 -2.95 -27.15
CA ALA A 197 -0.93 -2.45 -28.51
C ALA A 197 -2.13 -2.85 -29.40
N PRO A 198 -2.60 -1.97 -30.30
CA PRO A 198 -3.66 -2.32 -31.24
C PRO A 198 -3.29 -3.62 -31.96
N VAL A 199 -4.15 -4.62 -31.89
CA VAL A 199 -3.97 -5.83 -32.71
C VAL A 199 -4.05 -5.37 -34.16
N ALA A 200 -2.95 -5.51 -34.91
CA ALA A 200 -2.94 -5.20 -36.33
C ALA A 200 -4.09 -5.97 -36.97
N ALA A 201 -5.04 -5.25 -37.58
CA ALA A 201 -6.15 -5.86 -38.29
C ALA A 201 -5.57 -6.87 -39.28
N ALA A 202 -5.98 -8.13 -39.15
CA ALA A 202 -5.62 -9.15 -40.11
C ALA A 202 -6.11 -8.67 -41.48
N SER A 203 -5.16 -8.33 -42.36
CA SER A 203 -5.45 -8.06 -43.76
C SER A 203 -6.09 -9.31 -44.34
N ALA A 204 -7.41 -9.29 -44.52
CA ALA A 204 -8.11 -10.26 -45.34
C ALA A 204 -7.56 -10.08 -46.76
N GLY A 205 -6.70 -11.02 -47.17
CA GLY A 205 -6.19 -11.10 -48.54
C GLY A 205 -7.35 -11.29 -49.51
N THR A 206 -7.29 -10.50 -50.58
CA THR A 206 -8.16 -10.53 -51.77
C THR A 206 -8.05 -11.83 -52.54
#